data_AF-A0A1B4Y088-F1
#
_entry.id   AF-A0A1B4Y088-F1
#
_cell.length_a   1.000
_cell.length_b   1.000
_cell.length_c   1.000
_cell.angle_alpha   90.00
_cell.angle_beta   90.00
_cell.angle_gamma   90.00
#
_symmetry.space_group_name_H-M   'P 1'
#
loop_
_entity.id
_entity.type
_entity.pdbx_description
1 polymer ?
#
loop_
_entity_poly.entity_id
_entity_poly.type
_entity_poly.pdbx_seq_one_letter_code
_entity_poly.pdbx_strand_id
1 'polypeptide(L)'
;MRFPGWHTPCWCRSTVFPSPPASTCRARADQLAAVASGLSSLASGAAQLFEGGQVLQSVVEMQNGFLLLMRVGDGSHLAALAVTGCDIGQIGYEMALLAERVGSVVQSSRRARPAPQWTDATRR
;
A
#
# COMPACT_ATOMS: atom_id res chain seq x y z
N MET A 1 29.42 0.23 -4.34
CA MET A 1 28.67 1.04 -5.32
C MET A 1 27.61 1.83 -4.56
N ARG A 2 27.72 3.16 -4.61
CA ARG A 2 27.04 4.11 -3.71
C ARG A 2 26.04 4.86 -4.58
N PHE A 3 24.74 4.60 -4.38
CA PHE A 3 23.67 5.28 -5.11
C PHE A 3 23.41 6.65 -4.46
N PRO A 4 23.71 7.78 -5.14
CA PRO A 4 23.44 9.10 -4.60
C PRO A 4 21.95 9.42 -4.85
N GLY A 5 21.16 9.58 -3.79
CA GLY A 5 19.75 10.02 -3.90
C GLY A 5 18.73 9.40 -2.93
N TRP A 6 19.11 8.41 -2.13
CA TRP A 6 18.18 7.61 -1.31
C TRP A 6 18.08 8.05 0.16
N HIS A 7 18.22 9.34 0.44
CA HIS A 7 18.12 9.89 1.81
C HIS A 7 17.04 10.95 1.89
N THR A 8 15.78 10.50 1.78
CA THR A 8 14.59 11.02 2.50
C THR A 8 13.39 10.17 2.06
N PRO A 9 12.64 9.52 2.96
CA PRO A 9 11.38 8.87 2.61
C PRO A 9 10.31 9.95 2.41
N CYS A 10 10.32 10.60 1.25
CA CYS A 10 9.32 11.56 0.77
C CYS A 10 9.35 11.50 -0.77
N TRP A 11 8.95 10.36 -1.33
CA TRP A 11 8.87 10.23 -2.78
C TRP A 11 7.63 10.99 -3.28
N CYS A 12 7.85 12.25 -3.68
CA CYS A 12 6.98 13.01 -4.56
C CYS A 12 7.89 13.95 -5.37
N ARG A 13 8.32 13.50 -6.56
CA ARG A 13 9.07 14.33 -7.49
C ARG A 13 8.25 14.52 -8.76
N SER A 14 7.40 15.54 -8.71
CA SER A 14 6.83 16.23 -9.87
C SER A 14 6.24 17.56 -9.40
N THR A 15 6.66 18.63 -10.06
CA THR A 15 6.65 20.04 -9.70
C THR A 15 5.29 20.74 -9.75
N VAL A 16 4.22 20.14 -9.19
CA VAL A 16 2.85 20.74 -9.27
C VAL A 16 2.10 20.75 -7.94
N PHE A 17 2.76 20.66 -6.79
CA PHE A 17 2.09 20.96 -5.51
C PHE A 17 3.01 21.71 -4.55
N PRO A 18 2.56 22.83 -3.95
CA PRO A 18 3.29 23.47 -2.85
C PRO A 18 3.46 22.45 -1.72
N SER A 19 4.69 22.30 -1.22
CA SER A 19 5.03 21.40 -0.13
C SER A 19 4.21 21.79 1.11
N PRO A 20 3.25 20.98 1.55
CA PRO A 20 2.46 21.33 2.73
C PRO A 20 3.26 21.01 4.00
N PRO A 21 2.91 21.61 5.16
CA PRO A 21 3.59 21.30 6.43
C PRO A 21 3.48 19.80 6.77
N ALA A 22 4.46 19.27 7.52
CA ALA A 22 4.59 17.83 7.80
C ALA A 22 3.35 17.17 8.43
N SER A 23 2.49 17.93 9.12
CA SER A 23 1.19 17.47 9.62
C SER A 23 0.21 17.10 8.50
N THR A 24 0.23 17.84 7.40
CA THR A 24 -0.60 17.58 6.20
C THR A 24 -0.10 16.36 5.44
N CYS A 25 1.21 16.09 5.41
CA CYS A 25 1.74 14.87 4.80
C CYS A 25 1.19 13.61 5.49
N ARG A 26 1.08 13.62 6.82
CA ARG A 26 0.51 12.52 7.58
C ARG A 26 -0.99 12.35 7.30
N ALA A 27 -1.75 13.44 7.32
CA ALA A 27 -3.18 13.42 6.97
C ALA A 27 -3.45 12.94 5.54
N ARG A 28 -2.61 13.33 4.56
CA ARG A 28 -2.70 12.84 3.18
C ARG A 28 -2.33 11.37 3.06
N ALA A 29 -1.35 10.91 3.83
CA ALA A 29 -1.00 9.49 3.89
C ALA A 29 -2.15 8.65 4.48
N ASP A 30 -2.81 9.14 5.55
CA ASP A 30 -3.97 8.47 6.15
C ASP A 30 -5.15 8.42 5.17
N GLN A 31 -5.41 9.51 4.43
CA GLN A 31 -6.41 9.53 3.38
C GLN A 31 -6.09 8.54 2.26
N LEU A 32 -4.84 8.50 1.79
CA LEU A 32 -4.40 7.54 0.78
C LEU A 32 -4.55 6.10 1.28
N ALA A 33 -4.21 5.81 2.54
CA ALA A 33 -4.39 4.50 3.15
C ALA A 33 -5.87 4.09 3.23
N ALA A 34 -6.76 5.04 3.54
CA ALA A 34 -8.20 4.79 3.54
C ALA A 34 -8.72 4.45 2.13
N VAL A 35 -8.32 5.23 1.11
CA VAL A 35 -8.68 4.95 -0.30
C VAL A 35 -8.12 3.59 -0.74
N ALA A 36 -6.86 3.30 -0.39
CA ALA A 36 -6.20 2.07 -0.78
C ALA A 36 -6.86 0.82 -0.16
N SER A 37 -7.27 0.90 1.10
CA SER A 37 -7.95 -0.21 1.77
C SER A 37 -9.34 -0.47 1.17
N GLY A 38 -10.10 0.58 0.85
CA GLY A 38 -11.38 0.45 0.15
C GLY A 38 -11.24 -0.20 -1.22
N LEU A 39 -10.28 0.27 -2.03
CA LEU A 39 -10.05 -0.26 -3.37
C LEU A 39 -9.59 -1.73 -3.34
N SER A 40 -8.68 -2.08 -2.43
CA SER A 40 -8.24 -3.47 -2.25
C SER A 40 -9.39 -4.40 -1.83
N SER A 41 -10.29 -3.94 -0.94
CA SER A 41 -11.47 -4.71 -0.54
C SER A 41 -12.41 -4.96 -1.71
N LEU A 42 -12.66 -3.95 -2.55
CA LEU A 42 -13.51 -4.07 -3.73
C LEU A 42 -12.88 -5.02 -4.76
N ALA A 43 -11.60 -4.87 -5.05
CA ALA A 43 -10.87 -5.74 -5.96
C ALA A 43 -10.88 -7.19 -5.49
N SER A 44 -10.67 -7.42 -4.19
CA SER A 44 -10.71 -8.76 -3.59
C SER A 44 -12.11 -9.38 -3.68
N GLY A 45 -13.15 -8.58 -3.43
CA GLY A 45 -14.54 -9.03 -3.58
C GLY A 45 -14.88 -9.39 -5.03
N ALA A 46 -14.44 -8.58 -6.00
CA ALA A 46 -14.60 -8.87 -7.42
C ALA A 46 -13.88 -10.16 -7.81
N ALA A 47 -12.64 -10.35 -7.36
CA ALA A 47 -11.89 -11.57 -7.65
C ALA A 47 -12.54 -12.83 -7.08
N GLN A 48 -13.16 -12.75 -5.90
CA GLN A 48 -13.95 -13.84 -5.34
C GLN A 48 -15.23 -14.10 -6.14
N LEU A 49 -15.98 -13.04 -6.48
CA LEU A 49 -17.24 -13.15 -7.22
C LEU A 49 -17.06 -13.80 -8.60
N PHE A 50 -15.93 -13.51 -9.26
CA PHE A 50 -15.61 -14.04 -10.58
C PHE A 50 -14.64 -15.24 -10.54
N GLU A 51 -14.37 -15.80 -9.36
CA GLU A 51 -13.43 -16.93 -9.17
C GLU A 51 -12.03 -16.68 -9.79
N GLY A 52 -11.62 -15.41 -9.90
CA GLY A 52 -10.39 -14.96 -10.55
C GLY A 52 -9.12 -15.14 -9.71
N GLY A 53 -9.22 -15.73 -8.52
CA GLY A 53 -8.09 -15.97 -7.63
C GLY A 53 -7.66 -14.75 -6.82
N GLN A 54 -6.37 -14.66 -6.48
CA GLN A 54 -5.85 -13.54 -5.69
C GLN A 54 -5.56 -12.31 -6.56
N VAL A 55 -5.93 -11.13 -6.06
CA VAL A 55 -5.55 -9.86 -6.69
C VAL A 55 -4.04 -9.63 -6.53
N LEU A 56 -3.33 -9.64 -7.65
CA LEU A 56 -1.89 -9.38 -7.67
C LEU A 56 -1.61 -7.88 -7.59
N GLN A 57 -2.32 -7.09 -8.39
CA GLN A 57 -2.17 -5.65 -8.51
C GLN A 57 -3.47 -4.97 -8.92
N SER A 58 -3.60 -3.68 -8.62
CA SER A 58 -4.67 -2.82 -9.09
C SER A 58 -4.06 -1.52 -9.61
N VAL A 59 -4.50 -1.09 -10.80
CA VAL A 59 -4.05 0.15 -11.43
C VAL A 59 -5.27 1.00 -11.74
N VAL A 60 -5.30 2.22 -11.20
CA VAL A 60 -6.34 3.21 -11.47
C VAL A 60 -5.72 4.34 -12.27
N GLU A 61 -6.16 4.46 -13.52
CA GLU A 61 -5.81 5.57 -14.38
C GLU A 61 -6.74 6.76 -14.11
N MET A 62 -6.14 7.94 -13.96
CA MET A 62 -6.81 9.21 -13.76
C MET A 62 -6.26 10.21 -14.78
N GLN A 63 -7.02 11.27 -15.05
CA GLN A 63 -6.62 12.30 -16.02
C GLN A 63 -5.20 12.86 -15.78
N ASN A 64 -4.79 12.93 -14.51
CA ASN A 64 -3.51 13.54 -14.11
C ASN A 64 -2.51 12.53 -13.53
N GLY A 65 -2.72 11.23 -13.74
CA GLY A 65 -1.74 10.22 -13.34
C GLY A 65 -2.35 8.87 -13.01
N PHE A 66 -1.61 8.06 -12.27
CA PHE A 66 -1.96 6.68 -11.94
C PHE A 66 -1.84 6.45 -10.44
N LEU A 67 -2.77 5.67 -9.90
CA LEU A 67 -2.65 5.06 -8.58
C LEU A 67 -2.43 3.55 -8.77
N LEU A 68 -1.29 3.07 -8.30
CA LEU A 68 -0.93 1.65 -8.32
C LEU A 68 -1.02 1.09 -6.92
N LEU A 69 -1.66 -0.08 -6.78
CA LEU A 69 -1.65 -0.88 -5.56
C LEU A 69 -1.08 -2.25 -5.87
N MET A 70 -0.15 -2.67 -5.03
CA MET A 70 0.47 -3.98 -5.11
C MET A 70 0.36 -4.70 -3.78
N ARG A 71 -0.04 -5.97 -3.80
CA ARG A 71 -0.11 -6.78 -2.59
C ARG A 71 1.30 -7.03 -2.04
N VAL A 72 1.46 -6.89 -0.73
CA VAL A 72 2.70 -7.18 0.01
C VAL A 72 2.38 -8.14 1.15
N GLY A 73 2.78 -9.40 1.01
CA GLY A 73 2.45 -10.45 1.99
C GLY A 73 0.93 -10.62 2.18
N ASP A 74 0.51 -11.12 3.35
CA ASP A 74 -0.90 -11.37 3.59
C ASP A 74 -1.65 -10.14 4.09
N GLY A 75 -2.42 -9.49 3.21
CA GLY A 75 -3.37 -8.43 3.61
C GLY A 75 -2.75 -7.04 3.80
N SER A 76 -1.51 -6.82 3.39
CA SER A 76 -0.94 -5.46 3.25
C SER A 76 -0.78 -5.11 1.78
N HIS A 77 -0.79 -3.81 1.48
CA HIS A 77 -0.65 -3.29 0.12
C HIS A 77 0.32 -2.12 0.12
N LEU A 78 1.14 -2.04 -0.93
CA LEU A 78 1.98 -0.90 -1.24
C LEU A 78 1.24 -0.04 -2.27
N ALA A 79 1.09 1.25 -1.98
CA ALA A 79 0.41 2.20 -2.84
C ALA A 79 1.43 3.22 -3.41
N ALA A 80 1.35 3.51 -4.70
CA ALA A 80 2.17 4.52 -5.37
C ALA A 80 1.30 5.42 -6.24
N LEU A 81 1.55 6.72 -6.18
CA LEU A 81 0.97 7.72 -7.08
C LEU A 81 2.02 8.14 -8.11
N ALA A 82 1.69 7.98 -9.38
CA ALA A 82 2.52 8.37 -10.51
C ALA A 82 1.86 9.51 -11.28
N VAL A 83 2.64 10.40 -11.87
CA VAL A 83 2.13 11.42 -12.79
C VAL A 83 2.00 10.88 -14.21
N THR A 84 1.29 11.61 -15.06
CA THR A 84 1.22 11.32 -16.48
C THR A 84 2.62 11.36 -17.12
N GLY A 85 2.87 10.43 -18.05
CA GLY A 85 4.16 10.31 -18.74
C GLY A 85 5.21 9.45 -18.03
N CYS A 86 4.90 8.89 -16.85
CA CYS A 86 5.75 7.87 -16.23
C CYS A 86 5.56 6.49 -16.88
N ASP A 87 6.63 5.70 -16.93
CA ASP A 87 6.56 4.28 -17.31
C ASP A 87 5.95 3.46 -16.16
N ILE A 88 4.68 3.10 -16.31
CA ILE A 88 3.92 2.31 -15.34
C ILE A 88 4.54 0.92 -15.17
N GLY A 89 5.12 0.35 -16.22
CA GLY A 89 5.80 -0.93 -16.17
C GLY A 89 7.04 -0.86 -15.28
N GLN A 90 7.84 0.20 -15.43
CA GLN A 90 9.00 0.42 -14.56
C GLN A 90 8.60 0.67 -13.10
N ILE A 91 7.55 1.46 -12.86
CA ILE A 91 7.04 1.69 -11.50
C ILE A 91 6.57 0.37 -10.88
N GLY A 92 5.80 -0.42 -11.62
CA GLY A 92 5.34 -1.74 -11.18
C GLY A 92 6.50 -2.68 -10.87
N TYR A 93 7.55 -2.69 -11.70
CA TYR A 93 8.76 -3.49 -11.47
C TYR A 93 9.48 -3.11 -10.17
N GLU A 94 9.72 -1.83 -9.94
CA GLU A 94 10.35 -1.36 -8.69
C GLU A 94 9.46 -1.63 -7.47
N MET A 95 8.13 -1.47 -7.61
CA MET A 95 7.17 -1.84 -6.56
C MET A 95 7.23 -3.32 -6.23
N ALA A 96 7.39 -4.21 -7.23
CA ALA A 96 7.52 -5.65 -7.01
C ALA A 96 8.79 -5.99 -6.24
N LEU A 97 9.93 -5.40 -6.63
CA LEU A 97 11.19 -5.56 -5.89
C LEU A 97 11.08 -5.03 -4.44
N LEU A 98 10.39 -3.92 -4.24
CA LEU A 98 10.13 -3.37 -2.91
C LEU A 98 9.19 -4.29 -2.10
N ALA A 99 8.13 -4.81 -2.72
CA ALA A 99 7.20 -5.73 -2.08
C ALA A 99 7.89 -7.00 -1.59
N GLU A 100 8.79 -7.57 -2.40
CA GLU A 100 9.60 -8.73 -2.02
C GLU A 100 10.49 -8.44 -0.81
N ARG A 101 11.15 -7.28 -0.79
CA ARG A 101 12.05 -6.88 0.30
C ARG A 101 11.28 -6.54 1.59
N VAL A 102 10.15 -5.85 1.46
CA VAL A 102 9.32 -5.37 2.59
C VAL A 102 8.42 -6.47 3.13
N GLY A 103 8.07 -7.48 2.32
CA GLY A 103 7.22 -8.61 2.71
C GLY A 103 7.72 -9.35 3.97
N SER A 104 9.04 -9.52 4.09
CA SER A 104 9.68 -10.14 5.26
C SER A 104 9.56 -9.30 6.54
N VAL A 105 9.54 -7.97 6.40
CA VAL A 105 9.40 -7.02 7.53
C VAL A 105 7.94 -6.85 7.95
N VAL A 106 7.01 -6.76 6.99
CA VAL A 106 5.58 -6.55 7.30
C VAL A 106 4.95 -7.78 7.97
N GLN A 107 5.37 -8.99 7.59
CA GLN A 107 4.94 -10.22 8.27
C GLN A 107 5.30 -10.21 9.77
N SER A 108 6.47 -9.66 10.14
CA SER A 108 6.91 -9.56 11.54
C SER A 108 6.07 -8.59 12.40
N SER A 109 5.40 -7.62 11.76
CA SER A 109 4.63 -6.58 12.45
C SER A 109 3.16 -6.94 12.72
N ARG A 110 2.70 -8.11 12.24
CA ARG A 110 1.34 -8.61 12.52
C ARG A 110 1.28 -9.06 13.99
N ARG A 111 0.98 -8.12 14.89
CA ARG A 111 0.75 -8.42 16.30
C ARG A 111 -0.45 -9.37 16.40
N ALA A 112 -0.19 -10.65 16.66
CA ALA A 112 -1.25 -11.60 16.96
C ALA A 112 -2.06 -11.02 18.12
N ARG A 113 -3.34 -10.70 17.87
CA ARG A 113 -4.24 -10.32 18.95
C ARG A 113 -4.35 -11.56 19.84
N PRO A 114 -3.92 -11.53 21.12
CA PRO A 114 -4.12 -12.67 21.99
C PRO A 114 -5.63 -12.95 22.02
N ALA A 115 -6.00 -14.22 21.81
CA ALA A 115 -7.38 -14.64 21.85
C ALA A 115 -8.00 -14.26 23.21
N PRO A 116 -9.27 -13.81 23.26
CA PRO A 116 -9.92 -13.50 24.52
C PRO A 116 -10.01 -14.76 25.37
N GLN A 117 -9.22 -14.82 26.45
CA GLN A 117 -9.29 -15.87 27.46
C GLN A 117 -10.54 -15.67 28.34
N TRP A 118 -11.71 -16.07 27.83
CA TRP A 118 -12.88 -16.27 28.68
C TRP A 118 -12.73 -17.59 29.43
N THR A 119 -11.90 -17.60 30.47
CA THR A 119 -11.83 -18.69 31.44
C THR A 119 -11.88 -18.04 32.82
N ASP A 120 -13.09 -17.75 33.30
CA ASP A 120 -13.43 -17.63 34.75
C ASP A 120 -14.90 -17.26 35.02
N ALA A 121 -15.85 -17.73 34.20
CA ALA A 121 -17.29 -17.54 34.48
C ALA A 121 -17.96 -18.69 35.23
N THR A 122 -17.23 -19.75 35.60
CA THR A 122 -17.76 -20.92 36.33
C THR A 122 -17.44 -20.93 37.82
N ARG A 123 -17.10 -19.78 38.42
CA ARG A 123 -16.92 -19.66 39.87
C ARG A 123 -17.82 -18.58 40.48
N ARG A 124 -19.13 -18.82 40.47
CA ARG A 124 -20.06 -18.67 41.61
C ARG A 124 -21.50 -18.99 41.20
#